data_AF-A0A7C2UA44-F1
#
_entry.id   AF-A0A7C2UA44-F1
#
_cell.length_a   1.000
_cell.length_b   1.000
_cell.length_c   1.000
_cell.angle_alpha   90.00
_cell.angle_beta   90.00
_cell.angle_gamma   90.00
#
_symmetry.space_group_name_H-M   'P 1'
#
loop_
_entity.id
_entity.type
_entity.pdbx_description
1 polymer ?
#
loop_
_entity_poly.entity_id
_entity_poly.type
_entity_poly.pdbx_seq_one_letter_code
_entity_poly.pdbx_strand_id
1 'polypeptide(L)'
;MRERRTARDKARAALWEAAREALELLADVTASSSGTPLDSEGHRLSYLMAVTAMRSLWAAWELMEGGYQAQAAPVVRSALEYWAAAVYLWKRPDQARLWLDGNPRRLPSLEEMRRTLPKPYAQRWRRSYDRLSEVAHPRLRALLAALEEAGHDPLQEGSSPAQAEAVAREVARTSLAILDTVPPLAQSLERQPDLRQRLEALRQRLKDALED
;
A
#
# COMPACT_ATOMS: atom_id res chain seq x y z
N MET A 1 0.12 -16.53 31.56
CA MET A 1 -0.86 -16.40 30.45
C MET A 1 -1.39 -14.96 30.28
N ARG A 2 -1.72 -14.23 31.35
CA ARG A 2 -2.16 -12.81 31.28
C ARG A 2 -1.09 -11.84 30.74
N GLU A 3 0.18 -11.98 31.13
CA GLU A 3 1.27 -11.08 30.71
C GLU A 3 1.61 -11.16 29.20
N ARG A 4 1.51 -12.36 28.61
CA ARG A 4 1.70 -12.54 27.16
C ARG A 4 0.57 -11.90 26.34
N ARG A 5 -0.64 -11.85 26.89
CA ARG A 5 -1.79 -11.23 26.24
C ARG A 5 -1.68 -9.70 26.25
N THR A 6 -1.27 -9.13 27.37
CA THR A 6 -1.03 -7.68 27.49
C THR A 6 0.16 -7.20 26.65
N ALA A 7 1.22 -7.99 26.52
CA ALA A 7 2.33 -7.66 25.61
C ALA A 7 1.89 -7.65 24.14
N ARG A 8 1.12 -8.66 23.71
CA ARG A 8 0.58 -8.74 22.34
C ARG A 8 -0.38 -7.61 22.01
N ASP A 9 -1.27 -7.26 22.94
CA ASP A 9 -2.22 -6.16 22.74
C ASP A 9 -1.50 -4.81 22.60
N LYS A 10 -0.41 -4.59 23.34
CA LYS A 10 0.45 -3.40 23.21
C LYS A 10 1.19 -3.37 21.87
N ALA A 11 1.79 -4.48 21.46
CA ALA A 11 2.48 -4.57 20.16
C ALA A 11 1.53 -4.29 18.99
N ARG A 12 0.30 -4.82 19.06
CA ARG A 12 -0.75 -4.55 18.07
C ARG A 12 -1.14 -3.08 18.03
N ALA A 13 -1.32 -2.44 19.19
CA ALA A 13 -1.61 -1.01 19.25
C ALA A 13 -0.45 -0.17 18.66
N ALA A 14 0.79 -0.51 19.00
CA ALA A 14 1.97 0.17 18.45
C ALA A 14 2.07 0.04 16.91
N LEU A 15 1.77 -1.14 16.37
CA LEU A 15 1.70 -1.37 14.93
C LEU A 15 0.59 -0.51 14.29
N TRP A 16 -0.58 -0.42 14.92
CA TRP A 16 -1.69 0.37 14.40
C TRP A 16 -1.34 1.85 14.32
N GLU A 17 -0.82 2.42 15.41
CA GLU A 17 -0.36 3.81 15.45
C GLU A 17 0.74 4.08 14.42
N ALA A 18 1.73 3.18 14.32
CA ALA A 18 2.81 3.34 13.36
C ALA A 18 2.33 3.21 11.90
N ALA A 19 1.36 2.35 11.62
CA ALA A 19 0.77 2.22 10.29
C ALA A 19 -0.02 3.47 9.89
N ARG A 20 -0.81 4.02 10.81
CA ARG A 20 -1.51 5.30 10.64
C ARG A 20 -0.53 6.43 10.36
N GLU A 21 0.52 6.55 11.17
CA GLU A 21 1.50 7.60 11.02
C GLU A 21 2.30 7.50 9.71
N ALA A 22 2.60 6.28 9.24
CA ALA A 22 3.21 6.07 7.92
C ALA A 22 2.35 6.61 6.78
N LEU A 23 1.04 6.42 6.91
CA LEU A 23 0.06 6.87 5.93
C LEU A 23 -0.14 8.40 5.97
N GLU A 24 -0.20 8.98 7.17
CA GLU A 24 -0.21 10.44 7.36
C GLU A 24 1.04 11.09 6.77
N LEU A 25 2.22 10.54 7.06
CA LEU A 25 3.47 11.03 6.49
C LEU A 25 3.49 10.92 4.97
N LEU A 26 3.00 9.83 4.39
CA LEU A 26 2.85 9.71 2.95
C LEU A 26 1.91 10.78 2.38
N ALA A 27 0.80 11.07 3.05
CA ALA A 27 -0.13 12.12 2.66
C ALA A 27 0.52 13.51 2.72
N ASP A 28 1.25 13.81 3.80
CA ASP A 28 1.97 15.09 4.00
C ASP A 28 3.03 15.31 2.90
N VAL A 29 3.83 14.29 2.59
CA VAL A 29 4.84 14.36 1.52
C VAL A 29 4.19 14.47 0.14
N THR A 30 3.09 13.76 -0.08
CA THR A 30 2.34 13.87 -1.33
C THR A 30 1.76 15.27 -1.50
N ALA A 31 1.16 15.83 -0.45
CA ALA A 31 0.57 17.16 -0.44
C ALA A 31 1.60 18.27 -0.63
N SER A 32 2.75 18.20 0.07
CA SER A 32 3.85 19.14 -0.11
C SER A 32 4.49 19.10 -1.50
N SER A 33 4.36 17.97 -2.21
CA SER A 33 4.79 17.84 -3.61
C SER A 33 3.77 18.39 -4.60
N SER A 34 2.55 18.72 -4.15
CA SER A 34 1.49 19.29 -5.00
C SER A 34 1.93 20.63 -5.57
N GLY A 35 1.66 20.84 -6.86
CA GLY A 35 2.06 22.07 -7.57
C GLY A 35 3.54 22.13 -7.94
N THR A 36 4.36 21.13 -7.59
CA THR A 36 5.73 21.03 -8.09
C THR A 36 5.69 20.82 -9.61
N PRO A 37 6.35 21.68 -10.42
CA PRO A 37 6.41 21.48 -11.86
C PRO A 37 7.06 20.14 -12.20
N LEU A 38 6.42 19.38 -13.08
CA LEU A 38 6.93 18.11 -13.59
C LEU A 38 7.18 18.24 -15.10
N ASP A 39 8.36 17.81 -15.52
CA ASP A 39 8.91 18.09 -16.86
C ASP A 39 8.17 17.39 -18.00
N SER A 40 7.44 16.32 -17.71
CA SER A 40 6.77 15.51 -18.74
C SER A 40 5.39 15.03 -18.30
N GLU A 41 4.54 14.71 -19.28
CA GLU A 41 3.25 14.05 -19.05
C GLU A 41 3.42 12.71 -18.30
N GLY A 42 4.47 11.94 -18.61
CA GLY A 42 4.75 10.70 -17.90
C GLY A 42 5.17 10.89 -16.45
N HIS A 43 5.91 11.95 -16.13
CA HIS A 43 6.19 12.30 -14.73
C HIS A 43 4.91 12.73 -13.99
N ARG A 44 4.01 13.47 -14.64
CA ARG A 44 2.69 13.81 -14.07
C ARG A 44 1.85 12.57 -13.83
N LEU A 45 1.81 11.64 -14.78
CA LEU A 45 1.08 10.38 -14.61
C LEU A 45 1.71 9.50 -13.53
N SER A 46 3.04 9.45 -13.44
CA SER A 46 3.76 8.80 -12.34
C SER A 46 3.35 9.36 -10.98
N TYR A 47 3.29 10.68 -10.84
CA TYR A 47 2.85 11.33 -9.60
C TYR A 47 1.38 11.02 -9.32
N LEU A 48 0.51 11.05 -10.33
CA LEU A 48 -0.89 10.65 -10.18
C LEU A 48 -1.02 9.20 -9.68
N MET A 49 -0.24 8.26 -10.21
CA MET A 49 -0.23 6.87 -9.73
C MET A 49 0.22 6.79 -8.27
N ALA A 50 1.19 7.59 -7.84
CA ALA A 50 1.60 7.65 -6.44
C ALA A 50 0.49 8.22 -5.53
N VAL A 51 -0.21 9.28 -5.97
CA VAL A 51 -1.39 9.83 -5.27
C VAL A 51 -2.51 8.80 -5.18
N THR A 52 -2.78 8.06 -6.26
CA THR A 52 -3.80 7.01 -6.30
C THR A 52 -3.44 5.84 -5.38
N ALA A 53 -2.15 5.45 -5.32
CA ALA A 53 -1.66 4.47 -4.36
C ALA A 53 -1.90 4.93 -2.91
N MET A 54 -1.52 6.16 -2.58
CA MET A 54 -1.73 6.77 -1.26
C MET A 54 -3.22 6.79 -0.89
N ARG A 55 -4.10 7.25 -1.79
CA ARG A 55 -5.54 7.27 -1.56
C ARG A 55 -6.13 5.87 -1.37
N SER A 56 -5.61 4.89 -2.09
CA SER A 56 -6.02 3.49 -1.90
C SER A 56 -5.62 2.99 -0.51
N LEU A 57 -4.42 3.32 -0.02
CA LEU A 57 -4.02 2.98 1.35
C LEU A 57 -4.90 3.67 2.41
N TRP A 58 -5.30 4.92 2.19
CA TRP A 58 -6.28 5.60 3.05
C TRP A 58 -7.64 4.93 3.06
N ALA A 59 -8.19 4.60 1.89
CA ALA A 59 -9.46 3.86 1.81
C ALA A 59 -9.36 2.48 2.51
N ALA A 60 -8.22 1.79 2.36
CA ALA A 60 -7.98 0.53 3.07
C ALA A 60 -7.93 0.72 4.60
N TRP A 61 -7.33 1.83 5.07
CA TRP A 61 -7.28 2.18 6.48
C TRP A 61 -8.68 2.47 7.05
N GLU A 62 -9.49 3.25 6.35
CA GLU A 62 -10.88 3.54 6.74
C GLU A 62 -11.73 2.25 6.81
N LEU A 63 -11.56 1.34 5.85
CA LEU A 63 -12.18 0.02 5.88
C LEU A 63 -11.72 -0.78 7.11
N MET A 64 -10.43 -0.75 7.43
CA MET A 64 -9.88 -1.41 8.61
C MET A 64 -10.46 -0.85 9.93
N GLU A 65 -10.60 0.48 10.06
CA GLU A 65 -11.22 1.13 11.21
C GLU A 65 -12.71 0.76 11.33
N GLY A 66 -13.39 0.58 10.20
CA GLY A 66 -14.78 0.10 10.13
C GLY A 66 -14.97 -1.40 10.37
N GLY A 67 -13.90 -2.19 10.55
CA GLY A 67 -13.99 -3.64 10.73
C GLY A 67 -14.08 -4.46 9.43
N TYR A 68 -13.73 -3.86 8.29
CA TYR A 68 -13.82 -4.45 6.94
C TYR A 68 -12.43 -4.85 6.40
N GLN A 69 -11.67 -5.63 7.18
CA GLN A 69 -10.28 -5.95 6.85
C GLN A 69 -10.14 -6.88 5.63
N ALA A 70 -11.14 -7.72 5.37
CA ALA A 70 -11.19 -8.55 4.17
C ALA A 70 -11.30 -7.70 2.89
N GLN A 71 -12.02 -6.57 2.95
CA GLN A 71 -12.17 -5.59 1.89
C GLN A 71 -10.97 -4.65 1.79
N ALA A 72 -10.33 -4.35 2.93
CA ALA A 72 -9.11 -3.55 2.92
C ALA A 72 -7.97 -4.25 2.16
N ALA A 73 -7.84 -5.58 2.26
CA ALA A 73 -6.78 -6.34 1.60
C ALA A 73 -6.70 -6.14 0.06
N PRO A 74 -7.77 -6.30 -0.74
CA PRO A 74 -7.73 -6.00 -2.18
C PRO A 74 -7.46 -4.52 -2.47
N VAL A 75 -7.86 -3.60 -1.59
CA VAL A 75 -7.56 -2.17 -1.77
C VAL A 75 -6.07 -1.88 -1.55
N VAL A 76 -5.44 -2.49 -0.54
CA VAL A 76 -3.97 -2.45 -0.38
C VAL A 76 -3.27 -3.10 -1.58
N ARG A 77 -3.81 -4.18 -2.13
CA ARG A 77 -3.28 -4.80 -3.35
C ARG A 77 -3.30 -3.82 -4.53
N SER A 78 -4.40 -3.10 -4.74
CA SER A 78 -4.46 -2.05 -5.77
C SER A 78 -3.41 -0.96 -5.53
N ALA A 79 -3.17 -0.58 -4.27
CA ALA A 79 -2.11 0.38 -3.94
C ALA A 79 -0.71 -0.12 -4.35
N LEU A 80 -0.42 -1.42 -4.21
CA LEU A 80 0.82 -2.03 -4.70
C LEU A 80 0.96 -1.90 -6.23
N GLU A 81 -0.13 -2.12 -6.98
CA GLU A 81 -0.14 -1.99 -8.45
C GLU A 81 0.14 -0.55 -8.88
N TYR A 82 -0.57 0.42 -8.27
CA TYR A 82 -0.35 1.84 -8.54
C TYR A 82 1.06 2.30 -8.15
N TRP A 83 1.61 1.80 -7.04
CA TRP A 83 2.99 2.07 -6.67
C TRP A 83 3.99 1.55 -7.72
N ALA A 84 3.82 0.32 -8.21
CA ALA A 84 4.67 -0.23 -9.26
C ALA A 84 4.55 0.57 -10.57
N ALA A 85 3.33 0.97 -10.93
CA ALA A 85 3.08 1.83 -12.10
C ALA A 85 3.75 3.20 -11.97
N ALA A 86 3.70 3.83 -10.78
CA ALA A 86 4.36 5.09 -10.52
C ALA A 86 5.87 5.01 -10.80
N VAL A 87 6.56 4.03 -10.21
CA VAL A 87 8.01 3.86 -10.43
C VAL A 87 8.33 3.48 -11.88
N TYR A 88 7.48 2.69 -12.53
CA TYR A 88 7.64 2.33 -13.94
C TYR A 88 7.60 3.56 -14.84
N LEU A 89 6.56 4.38 -14.70
CA LEU A 89 6.31 5.57 -15.50
C LEU A 89 7.36 6.65 -15.26
N TRP A 90 7.86 6.79 -14.03
CA TRP A 90 8.97 7.69 -13.76
C TRP A 90 10.21 7.35 -14.59
N LYS A 91 10.53 6.06 -14.73
CA LYS A 91 11.69 5.59 -15.49
C LYS A 91 11.45 5.56 -17.00
N ARG A 92 10.19 5.62 -17.44
CA ARG A 92 9.76 5.50 -18.84
C ARG A 92 8.65 6.50 -19.15
N PRO A 93 8.91 7.80 -19.04
CA PRO A 93 7.87 8.82 -19.17
C PRO A 93 7.19 8.80 -20.53
N ASP A 94 7.91 8.45 -21.60
CA ASP A 94 7.37 8.37 -22.96
C ASP A 94 6.28 7.30 -23.11
N GLN A 95 6.29 6.29 -22.25
CA GLN A 95 5.28 5.24 -22.32
C GLN A 95 3.93 5.67 -21.75
N ALA A 96 3.83 6.79 -21.04
CA ALA A 96 2.57 7.27 -20.44
C ALA A 96 1.41 7.36 -21.45
N ARG A 97 1.71 7.61 -22.72
CA ARG A 97 0.72 7.58 -23.81
C ARG A 97 -0.05 6.26 -23.88
N LEU A 98 0.58 5.12 -23.58
CA LEU A 98 -0.10 3.81 -23.57
C LEU A 98 -1.27 3.75 -22.57
N TRP A 99 -1.16 4.46 -21.44
CA TRP A 99 -2.23 4.59 -20.44
C TRP A 99 -3.29 5.61 -20.87
N LEU A 100 -2.86 6.74 -21.41
CA LEU A 100 -3.75 7.83 -21.81
C LEU A 100 -4.56 7.51 -23.07
N ASP A 101 -3.98 6.75 -24.00
CA ASP A 101 -4.64 6.24 -25.20
C ASP A 101 -5.67 5.14 -24.86
N GLY A 102 -5.71 4.66 -23.62
CA GLY A 102 -6.72 3.74 -23.12
C GLY A 102 -6.68 2.35 -23.77
N ASN A 103 -5.53 1.91 -24.29
CA ASN A 103 -5.41 0.58 -24.90
C ASN A 103 -4.82 -0.44 -23.91
N PRO A 104 -5.66 -1.21 -23.18
CA PRO A 104 -5.20 -2.09 -22.12
C PRO A 104 -4.31 -3.23 -22.62
N ARG A 105 -4.41 -3.62 -23.90
CA ARG A 105 -3.60 -4.70 -24.48
C ARG A 105 -2.13 -4.32 -24.65
N ARG A 106 -1.81 -3.02 -24.59
CA ARG A 106 -0.45 -2.48 -24.74
C ARG A 106 0.17 -2.04 -23.41
N LEU A 107 -0.59 -2.10 -22.31
CA LEU A 107 -0.06 -1.77 -21.00
C LEU A 107 0.99 -2.81 -20.58
N PRO A 108 2.08 -2.39 -19.92
CA PRO A 108 3.04 -3.34 -19.37
C PRO A 108 2.37 -4.24 -18.34
N SER A 109 2.82 -5.49 -18.27
CA SER A 109 2.31 -6.42 -17.25
C SER A 109 2.71 -5.98 -15.83
N LEU A 110 1.94 -6.38 -14.81
CA LEU A 110 2.29 -6.14 -13.41
C LEU A 110 3.69 -6.65 -13.05
N GLU A 111 4.08 -7.80 -13.59
CA GLU A 111 5.40 -8.39 -13.38
C GLU A 111 6.52 -7.55 -14.01
N GLU A 112 6.26 -6.96 -15.18
CA GLU A 112 7.18 -6.00 -15.80
C GLU A 112 7.32 -4.73 -14.95
N MET A 113 6.21 -4.16 -14.48
CA MET A 113 6.21 -2.99 -13.62
C MET A 113 6.96 -3.25 -12.30
N ARG A 114 6.67 -4.36 -11.64
CA ARG A 114 7.36 -4.80 -10.42
C ARG A 114 8.88 -4.88 -10.58
N ARG A 115 9.37 -5.38 -11.72
CA ARG A 115 10.84 -5.50 -11.98
C ARG A 115 11.55 -4.15 -12.03
N THR A 116 10.81 -3.05 -12.20
CA THR A 116 11.39 -1.71 -12.18
C THR A 116 11.63 -1.17 -10.77
N LEU A 117 10.99 -1.75 -9.75
CA LEU A 117 11.24 -1.41 -8.36
C LEU A 117 12.70 -1.78 -8.00
N PRO A 118 13.41 -0.97 -7.21
CA PRO A 118 14.73 -1.35 -6.70
C PRO A 118 14.65 -2.65 -5.89
N LYS A 119 15.72 -3.45 -5.87
CA LYS A 119 15.86 -4.50 -4.84
C LYS A 119 16.13 -3.79 -3.50
N PRO A 120 15.51 -4.17 -2.37
CA PRO A 120 14.68 -5.36 -2.10
C PRO A 120 13.17 -5.20 -2.36
N TYR A 121 12.69 -4.00 -2.69
CA TYR A 121 11.26 -3.69 -2.87
C TYR A 121 10.56 -4.60 -3.87
N ALA A 122 11.20 -4.93 -4.99
CA ALA A 122 10.62 -5.83 -5.99
C ALA A 122 10.28 -7.24 -5.44
N GLN A 123 11.08 -7.76 -4.51
CA GLN A 123 10.84 -9.08 -3.89
C GLN A 123 9.74 -9.00 -2.83
N ARG A 124 9.76 -7.94 -2.01
CA ARG A 124 8.73 -7.69 -1.01
C ARG A 124 7.37 -7.51 -1.67
N TRP A 125 7.32 -6.67 -2.72
CA TRP A 125 6.11 -6.43 -3.51
C TRP A 125 5.45 -7.74 -3.91
N ARG A 126 6.20 -8.69 -4.46
CA ARG A 126 5.66 -10.00 -4.87
C ARG A 126 5.05 -10.76 -3.70
N ARG A 127 5.79 -10.88 -2.59
CA ARG A 127 5.31 -11.59 -1.39
C ARG A 127 4.04 -10.96 -0.82
N SER A 128 3.99 -9.63 -0.77
CA SER A 128 2.81 -8.89 -0.31
C SER A 128 1.64 -9.07 -1.27
N TYR A 129 1.87 -8.96 -2.57
CA TYR A 129 0.85 -9.11 -3.61
C TYR A 129 0.23 -10.51 -3.61
N ASP A 130 1.06 -11.56 -3.52
CA ASP A 130 0.61 -12.95 -3.49
C ASP A 130 -0.26 -13.20 -2.23
N ARG A 131 0.22 -12.78 -1.04
CA ARG A 131 -0.54 -12.89 0.22
C ARG A 131 -1.86 -12.13 0.21
N LEU A 132 -1.85 -10.88 -0.27
CA LEU A 132 -3.08 -10.08 -0.36
C LEU A 132 -4.04 -10.66 -1.41
N SER A 133 -3.53 -11.33 -2.44
CA SER A 133 -4.36 -12.02 -3.43
C SER A 133 -5.03 -13.27 -2.87
N GLU A 134 -4.36 -14.03 -1.99
CA GLU A 134 -4.99 -15.13 -1.25
C GLU A 134 -6.17 -14.64 -0.39
N VAL A 135 -6.05 -13.43 0.19
CA VAL A 135 -7.09 -12.79 1.01
C VAL A 135 -8.17 -12.08 0.18
N ALA A 136 -7.82 -11.51 -0.97
CA ALA A 136 -8.76 -10.90 -1.90
C ALA A 136 -9.58 -11.94 -2.68
N HIS A 137 -9.05 -13.16 -2.79
CA HIS A 137 -9.71 -14.29 -3.42
C HIS A 137 -9.78 -15.52 -2.50
N PRO A 138 -10.35 -15.44 -1.28
CA PRO A 138 -10.59 -16.65 -0.47
C PRO A 138 -11.63 -17.57 -1.13
N ARG A 139 -12.32 -17.06 -2.16
CA ARG A 139 -13.71 -17.35 -2.43
C ARG A 139 -14.04 -17.80 -3.85
N LEU A 140 -13.12 -17.92 -4.83
CA LEU A 140 -13.56 -18.54 -6.10
C LEU A 140 -14.03 -20.00 -5.90
N ARG A 141 -13.46 -20.73 -4.92
CA ARG A 141 -13.90 -22.10 -4.58
C ARG A 141 -15.05 -22.18 -3.57
N ALA A 142 -15.09 -21.32 -2.55
CA ALA A 142 -16.10 -21.39 -1.49
C ALA A 142 -17.37 -20.54 -1.79
N LEU A 143 -17.24 -19.47 -2.58
CA LEU A 143 -18.36 -18.61 -2.97
C LEU A 143 -19.26 -19.28 -4.03
N LEU A 144 -18.69 -20.09 -4.95
CA LEU A 144 -19.49 -20.88 -5.88
C LEU A 144 -20.35 -21.95 -5.16
N ALA A 145 -19.87 -22.48 -4.04
CA ALA A 145 -20.59 -23.48 -3.24
C ALA A 145 -21.59 -22.85 -2.25
N ALA A 146 -21.31 -21.66 -1.70
CA ALA A 146 -22.15 -21.01 -0.70
C ALA A 146 -23.26 -20.11 -1.30
N LEU A 147 -23.10 -19.63 -2.53
CA LEU A 147 -24.11 -18.80 -3.20
C LEU A 147 -25.36 -19.58 -3.66
N GLU A 148 -25.34 -20.91 -3.67
CA GLU A 148 -26.52 -21.73 -3.95
C GLU A 148 -27.48 -21.86 -2.74
N GLU A 149 -27.08 -21.54 -1.50
CA GLU A 149 -27.86 -21.98 -0.32
C GLU A 149 -28.34 -20.93 0.70
N ALA A 150 -27.81 -19.71 0.82
CA ALA A 150 -28.33 -18.83 1.87
C ALA A 150 -28.11 -17.33 1.63
N GLY A 151 -29.15 -16.52 1.92
CA GLY A 151 -29.10 -15.06 1.93
C GLY A 151 -28.13 -14.52 2.98
N HIS A 152 -26.84 -14.49 2.64
CA HIS A 152 -25.72 -14.13 3.50
C HIS A 152 -25.10 -12.81 3.03
N ASP A 153 -24.71 -11.94 3.98
CA ASP A 153 -23.92 -10.73 3.68
C ASP A 153 -22.42 -11.08 3.73
N PRO A 154 -21.76 -11.20 2.56
CA PRO A 154 -20.35 -11.58 2.49
C PRO A 154 -19.41 -10.49 3.03
N LEU A 155 -19.93 -9.30 3.39
CA LEU A 155 -19.13 -8.16 3.81
C LEU A 155 -18.80 -8.11 5.31
N GLN A 156 -19.52 -8.84 6.17
CA GLN A 156 -19.27 -8.88 7.62
C GLN A 156 -18.46 -10.09 8.10
N GLU A 157 -17.96 -10.93 7.19
CA GLU A 157 -17.26 -12.14 7.60
C GLU A 157 -16.01 -11.80 8.43
N GLY A 158 -16.03 -12.27 9.69
CA GLY A 158 -15.12 -11.87 10.74
C GLY A 158 -13.65 -12.01 10.34
N SER A 159 -12.98 -10.87 10.20
CA SER A 159 -11.53 -10.88 10.09
C SER A 159 -10.93 -11.38 11.39
N SER A 160 -9.93 -12.24 11.30
CA SER A 160 -9.14 -12.57 12.48
C SER A 160 -8.30 -11.33 12.86
N PRO A 161 -8.01 -11.11 14.16
CA PRO A 161 -7.05 -10.08 14.58
C PRO A 161 -5.69 -10.18 13.85
N ALA A 162 -5.28 -11.40 13.48
CA ALA A 162 -4.07 -11.63 12.70
C ALA A 162 -4.16 -11.10 11.26
N GLN A 163 -5.34 -11.14 10.64
CA GLN A 163 -5.57 -10.54 9.32
C GLN A 163 -5.53 -9.01 9.40
N ALA A 164 -6.16 -8.42 10.41
CA ALA A 164 -6.10 -6.98 10.66
C ALA A 164 -4.66 -6.50 10.86
N GLU A 165 -3.87 -7.23 11.67
CA GLU A 165 -2.44 -6.99 11.84
C GLU A 165 -1.69 -7.11 10.50
N ALA A 166 -1.94 -8.16 9.71
CA ALA A 166 -1.28 -8.34 8.43
C ALA A 166 -1.55 -7.18 7.44
N VAL A 167 -2.81 -6.74 7.32
CA VAL A 167 -3.16 -5.62 6.43
C VAL A 167 -2.53 -4.32 6.95
N ALA A 168 -2.56 -4.04 8.26
CA ALA A 168 -1.90 -2.88 8.85
C ALA A 168 -0.38 -2.86 8.57
N ARG A 169 0.29 -4.01 8.69
CA ARG A 169 1.71 -4.16 8.33
C ARG A 169 1.96 -3.82 6.86
N GLU A 170 1.09 -4.27 5.96
CA GLU A 170 1.23 -3.98 4.53
C GLU A 170 0.92 -2.51 4.20
N VAL A 171 -0.02 -1.87 4.89
CA VAL A 171 -0.23 -0.41 4.80
C VAL A 171 1.05 0.33 5.18
N ALA A 172 1.59 0.06 6.37
CA ALA A 172 2.82 0.71 6.84
C ALA A 172 3.99 0.51 5.87
N ARG A 173 4.24 -0.75 5.47
CA ARG A 173 5.34 -1.11 4.57
C ARG A 173 5.20 -0.49 3.20
N THR A 174 3.99 -0.44 2.65
CA THR A 174 3.72 0.12 1.32
C THR A 174 3.86 1.63 1.36
N SER A 175 3.36 2.31 2.41
CA SER A 175 3.55 3.74 2.58
C SER A 175 5.02 4.14 2.58
N LEU A 176 5.85 3.45 3.38
CA LEU A 176 7.30 3.68 3.39
C LEU A 176 7.94 3.38 2.04
N ALA A 177 7.51 2.31 1.36
CA ALA A 177 8.05 1.96 0.04
C ALA A 177 7.82 3.06 -0.99
N ILE A 178 6.62 3.63 -1.00
CA ILE A 178 6.25 4.70 -1.91
C ILE A 178 7.13 5.93 -1.66
N LEU A 179 7.30 6.33 -0.39
CA LEU A 179 8.19 7.43 0.01
C LEU A 179 9.64 7.20 -0.46
N ASP A 180 10.13 5.96 -0.35
CA ASP A 180 11.53 5.62 -0.63
C ASP A 180 11.84 5.50 -2.12
N THR A 181 10.84 5.17 -2.95
CA THR A 181 11.09 4.71 -4.32
C THR A 181 10.40 5.55 -5.40
N VAL A 182 9.39 6.34 -5.05
CA VAL A 182 8.79 7.30 -5.97
C VAL A 182 9.63 8.59 -5.94
N PRO A 183 10.40 8.89 -7.00
CA PRO A 183 11.43 9.92 -6.92
C PRO A 183 10.94 11.33 -6.56
N PRO A 184 9.78 11.84 -7.03
CA PRO A 184 9.33 13.16 -6.61
C PRO A 184 9.03 13.23 -5.11
N LEU A 185 8.58 12.13 -4.49
CA LEU A 185 8.32 12.09 -3.05
C LEU A 185 9.62 11.99 -2.25
N ALA A 186 10.57 11.16 -2.70
CA ALA A 186 11.89 11.06 -2.09
C ALA A 186 12.64 12.40 -2.12
N GLN A 187 12.59 13.11 -3.25
CA GLN A 187 13.18 14.47 -3.38
C GLN A 187 12.47 15.49 -2.48
N SER A 188 11.15 15.37 -2.31
CA SER A 188 10.39 16.25 -1.40
C SER A 188 10.82 16.05 0.06
N LEU A 189 11.07 14.80 0.48
CA LEU A 189 11.60 14.48 1.81
C LEU A 189 13.01 15.04 2.04
N GLU A 190 13.88 15.02 1.04
CA GLU A 190 15.23 15.61 1.15
C GLU A 190 15.20 17.11 1.44
N ARG A 191 14.15 17.80 0.99
CA ARG A 191 13.95 19.25 1.20
C ARG A 191 13.23 19.59 2.51
N GLN A 192 12.76 18.58 3.25
CA GLN A 192 11.94 18.74 4.45
C GLN A 192 12.56 17.97 5.63
N PRO A 193 13.53 18.56 6.35
CA PRO A 193 14.29 17.86 7.40
C PRO A 193 13.39 17.33 8.52
N ASP A 194 12.32 18.04 8.86
CA ASP A 194 11.37 17.62 9.91
C ASP A 194 10.61 16.35 9.51
N LEU A 195 10.11 16.27 8.28
CA LEU A 195 9.45 15.07 7.76
C LEU A 195 10.42 13.90 7.64
N ARG A 196 11.67 14.17 7.28
CA ARG A 196 12.73 13.16 7.24
C ARG A 196 13.04 12.63 8.64
N GLN A 197 13.13 13.50 9.65
CA GLN A 197 13.34 13.06 11.04
C GLN A 197 12.17 12.21 11.54
N ARG A 198 10.93 12.61 11.22
CA ARG A 198 9.72 11.82 11.53
C ARG A 198 9.75 10.46 10.84
N LEU A 199 10.18 10.39 9.57
CA LEU A 199 10.34 9.14 8.82
C LEU A 199 11.32 8.17 9.50
N GLU A 200 12.50 8.66 9.91
CA GLU A 200 13.51 7.80 10.55
C GLU A 200 13.04 7.30 11.92
N ALA A 201 12.41 8.16 12.74
CA ALA A 201 11.83 7.76 14.01
C ALA A 201 10.71 6.72 13.84
N LEU A 202 9.89 6.87 12.79
CA LEU A 202 8.85 5.91 12.44
C LEU A 202 9.43 4.57 11.97
N ARG A 203 10.48 4.57 11.15
CA ARG A 203 11.16 3.34 10.71
C ARG A 203 11.70 2.55 11.89
N GLN A 204 12.26 3.21 12.89
CA GLN A 204 12.75 2.55 14.09
C GLN A 204 11.60 1.87 14.85
N ARG A 205 10.49 2.59 15.10
CA ARG A 205 9.30 1.99 15.75
C ARG A 205 8.69 0.85 14.96
N LEU A 206 8.62 0.97 13.63
CA LEU A 206 8.11 -0.10 12.78
C LEU A 206 9.03 -1.31 12.77
N LYS A 207 10.35 -1.13 12.85
CA LYS A 207 11.27 -2.24 13.01
C LYS A 207 10.94 -3.01 14.29
N ASP A 208 10.80 -2.29 15.40
CA ASP A 208 10.49 -2.88 16.71
C ASP A 208 9.10 -3.55 16.72
N ALA A 209 8.12 -3.00 16.01
CA ALA A 209 6.75 -3.55 15.92
C ALA A 209 6.57 -4.69 14.88
N LEU A 210 7.55 -4.89 13.98
CA LEU A 210 7.51 -5.89 12.92
C LEU A 210 8.42 -7.10 13.19
N GLU A 211 9.32 -7.03 14.18
CA GLU A 211 10.23 -8.12 14.58
C GLU A 211 9.62 -9.10 15.61
N ASP A 212 8.38 -8.86 16.08
CA ASP A 212 7.55 -9.77 16.91
C ASP A 212 6.47 -10.55 16.12
#